data_AF-A0A519V6A7-F1
#
_entry.id   AF-A0A519V6A7-F1
#
_cell.length_a   1.000
_cell.length_b   1.000
_cell.length_c   1.000
_cell.angle_alpha   90.00
_cell.angle_beta   90.00
_cell.angle_gamma   90.00
#
_symmetry.space_group_name_H-M   'P 1'
#
loop_
_entity.id
_entity.type
_entity.pdbx_description
1 polymer ?
#
loop_
_entity_poly.entity_id
_entity_poly.type
_entity_poly.pdbx_seq_one_letter_code
_entity_poly.pdbx_strand_id
1 'polypeptide(L)'
;MPLPPKNALSLPTALLWLAATAPALAQGPAALQLTPAQPTAGQPLTLRYHPAGTALAGKPVGALNVTYWQGTGRPAATTKLAATASGDDWQATWQPPAGTTVFLVTPAAEAASDNNQGQGYFFPIYAGARPVAGALGTEGVVYSRAQGVRFDAGRALGLLRQEFALYPASRAPYASTYYWLLATSPAPADRAELAKELPRLRRSPQESDRLQAIEVYKTLKRAGTADSLTEATRQAFPKGSLARLARLNALYAEKDPVKQQALYEALGRDFPEAQAPATSRVLYDYARGNLAVTYAGAGQPAPALTYLYQVKNPIYQVTAYTLLAEQFLKTNQLDAARTLLEKALADHPAGQAAPAGEGPPQDPHYTYLNLYSRVLYQQKQYPEALAAARPAYEHSNKQNAGINTTYALALAANQQGAAALPLLAELLTSGKATPEVKSALQPTYVQAKGSAAGYDTYLAGLQSALHATIRAGLAKQMVDKPAPDFTLADASGKKVSLSSLR
;
A
#
# COMPACT_ATOMS: atom_id res chain seq x y z
N MET A 1 -62.83 -62.19 34.27
CA MET A 1 -64.00 -61.51 33.65
C MET A 1 -63.78 -60.00 33.81
N PRO A 2 -64.01 -59.21 32.75
CA PRO A 2 -63.26 -57.98 32.50
C PRO A 2 -64.16 -56.73 32.41
N LEU A 3 -63.53 -55.59 32.05
CA LEU A 3 -64.07 -54.40 31.34
C LEU A 3 -64.62 -53.20 32.16
N PRO A 4 -64.59 -51.97 31.58
CA PRO A 4 -63.97 -50.74 32.12
C PRO A 4 -65.07 -49.62 32.21
N PRO A 5 -64.95 -48.30 31.87
CA PRO A 5 -63.82 -47.44 31.44
C PRO A 5 -63.82 -45.95 31.92
N LYS A 6 -62.86 -45.17 31.35
CA LYS A 6 -62.84 -43.71 31.09
C LYS A 6 -62.73 -42.76 32.30
N ASN A 7 -61.62 -42.01 32.38
CA ASN A 7 -61.67 -40.58 32.09
C ASN A 7 -60.28 -39.94 31.94
N ALA A 8 -60.23 -38.99 31.02
CA ALA A 8 -59.09 -38.23 30.55
C ALA A 8 -58.54 -37.26 31.61
N LEU A 9 -57.22 -37.10 31.65
CA LEU A 9 -56.58 -35.90 32.17
C LEU A 9 -55.38 -35.52 31.28
N SER A 10 -55.66 -34.51 30.44
CA SER A 10 -54.80 -33.40 30.03
C SER A 10 -53.27 -33.57 30.09
N LEU A 11 -52.65 -33.51 28.91
CA LEU A 11 -51.27 -33.06 28.74
C LEU A 11 -51.09 -31.68 29.41
N PRO A 12 -50.04 -31.45 30.23
CA PRO A 12 -49.58 -30.10 30.47
C PRO A 12 -48.67 -29.69 29.31
N THR A 13 -49.18 -28.76 28.51
CA THR A 13 -48.42 -27.94 27.57
C THR A 13 -47.36 -27.14 28.34
N ALA A 14 -46.18 -27.72 28.55
CA ALA A 14 -45.03 -26.98 29.09
C ALA A 14 -44.39 -26.17 27.95
N LEU A 15 -45.00 -25.02 27.68
CA LEU A 15 -44.49 -23.97 26.81
C LEU A 15 -43.18 -23.40 27.42
N LEU A 16 -42.09 -23.55 26.66
CA LEU A 16 -41.12 -22.49 26.35
C LEU A 16 -40.86 -21.43 27.43
N TRP A 17 -39.85 -21.64 28.28
CA TRP A 17 -38.99 -20.56 28.79
C TRP A 17 -37.56 -21.10 28.97
N LEU A 18 -36.94 -21.55 27.87
CA LEU A 18 -35.48 -21.47 27.79
C LEU A 18 -35.16 -20.03 27.37
N ALA A 19 -34.93 -19.18 28.36
CA ALA A 19 -34.25 -17.92 28.16
C ALA A 19 -32.84 -18.24 27.64
N ALA A 20 -32.72 -18.33 26.32
CA ALA A 20 -31.45 -18.24 25.64
C ALA A 20 -30.90 -16.84 25.94
N THR A 21 -30.01 -16.76 26.93
CA THR A 21 -29.06 -15.64 27.02
C THR A 21 -28.19 -15.74 25.77
N ALA A 22 -28.66 -15.16 24.67
CA ALA A 22 -27.81 -14.82 23.56
C ALA A 22 -26.65 -13.99 24.13
N PRO A 23 -25.38 -14.34 23.87
CA PRO A 23 -24.30 -13.43 24.21
C PRO A 23 -24.60 -12.12 23.51
N ALA A 24 -24.71 -11.04 24.29
CA ALA A 24 -24.90 -9.68 23.80
C ALA A 24 -23.65 -9.27 23.01
N LEU A 25 -23.56 -9.72 21.76
CA LEU A 25 -22.61 -9.23 20.75
C LEU A 25 -23.36 -8.22 19.89
N ALA A 26 -23.57 -7.01 20.42
CA ALA A 26 -23.82 -5.77 19.65
C ALA A 26 -24.20 -4.62 20.61
N GLN A 27 -23.24 -4.15 21.39
CA GLN A 27 -23.26 -2.78 21.92
C GLN A 27 -21.93 -2.19 21.44
N GLY A 28 -21.98 -1.20 20.54
CA GLY A 28 -20.78 -0.42 20.24
C GLY A 28 -20.20 0.19 21.53
N PRO A 29 -18.92 0.61 21.55
CA PRO A 29 -18.40 1.38 22.67
C PRO A 29 -19.35 2.54 22.98
N ALA A 30 -19.61 2.84 24.26
CA ALA A 30 -20.73 3.68 24.70
C ALA A 30 -20.91 5.02 23.96
N ALA A 31 -19.83 5.58 23.42
CA ALA A 31 -19.81 6.81 22.64
C ALA A 31 -20.33 6.70 21.20
N LEU A 32 -20.39 5.52 20.58
CA LEU A 32 -20.90 5.37 19.20
C LEU A 32 -21.91 4.22 19.10
N GLN A 33 -23.11 4.56 18.65
CA GLN A 33 -24.25 3.65 18.52
C GLN A 33 -24.74 3.56 17.08
N LEU A 34 -25.38 2.44 16.78
CA LEU A 34 -25.90 2.11 15.46
C LEU A 34 -27.38 1.76 15.52
N THR A 35 -28.15 2.25 14.53
CA THR A 35 -29.54 1.84 14.32
C THR A 35 -29.74 1.40 12.87
N PRO A 36 -30.06 0.11 12.59
CA PRO A 36 -30.23 -0.98 13.56
C PRO A 36 -28.91 -1.43 14.18
N ALA A 37 -28.96 -2.02 15.37
CA ALA A 37 -27.76 -2.53 16.08
C ALA A 37 -27.06 -3.70 15.35
N GLN A 38 -27.80 -4.44 14.51
CA GLN A 38 -27.28 -5.48 13.64
C GLN A 38 -27.42 -5.03 12.18
N PRO A 39 -26.42 -4.32 11.63
CA PRO A 39 -26.50 -3.77 10.28
C PRO A 39 -26.43 -4.88 9.22
N THR A 40 -27.24 -4.75 8.16
CA THR A 40 -27.23 -5.65 7.01
C THR A 40 -26.64 -4.91 5.79
N ALA A 41 -25.79 -5.57 5.01
CA ALA A 41 -25.26 -4.96 3.78
C ALA A 41 -26.40 -4.61 2.80
N GLY A 42 -26.28 -3.45 2.16
CA GLY A 42 -27.28 -2.91 1.25
C GLY A 42 -28.49 -2.26 1.94
N GLN A 43 -28.58 -2.27 3.27
CA GLN A 43 -29.65 -1.59 4.01
C GLN A 43 -29.13 -0.33 4.72
N PRO A 44 -29.88 0.77 4.75
CA PRO A 44 -29.45 1.99 5.43
C PRO A 44 -29.34 1.78 6.95
N LEU A 45 -28.40 2.48 7.56
CA LEU A 45 -28.19 2.55 9.00
C LEU A 45 -27.87 3.98 9.43
N THR A 46 -28.19 4.29 10.69
CA THR A 46 -27.85 5.56 11.32
C THR A 46 -26.71 5.35 12.32
N LEU A 47 -25.68 6.18 12.19
CA LEU A 47 -24.59 6.33 13.16
C LEU A 47 -24.93 7.47 14.11
N ARG A 48 -24.79 7.25 15.42
CA ARG A 48 -24.95 8.30 16.45
C ARG A 48 -23.72 8.31 17.35
N TYR A 49 -23.03 9.44 17.39
CA TYR A 49 -21.80 9.63 18.15
C TYR A 49 -21.97 10.67 19.25
N HIS A 50 -21.67 10.28 20.49
CA HIS A 50 -21.63 11.14 21.66
C HIS A 50 -20.17 11.48 22.00
N PRO A 51 -19.72 12.73 21.82
CA PRO A 51 -18.32 13.11 22.00
C PRO A 51 -17.87 13.22 23.46
N ALA A 52 -18.78 13.27 24.44
CA ALA A 52 -18.38 13.44 25.84
C ALA A 52 -17.50 12.28 26.32
N GLY A 53 -16.41 12.58 27.02
CA GLY A 53 -15.45 11.59 27.50
C GLY A 53 -14.51 11.01 26.43
N THR A 54 -14.57 11.51 25.19
CA THR A 54 -13.70 11.09 24.08
C THR A 54 -12.63 12.14 23.76
N ALA A 55 -11.73 11.83 22.82
CA ALA A 55 -10.76 12.80 22.27
C ALA A 55 -11.42 14.01 21.56
N LEU A 56 -12.72 13.92 21.26
CA LEU A 56 -13.50 14.96 20.59
C LEU A 56 -14.45 15.72 21.52
N ALA A 57 -14.34 15.54 22.85
CA ALA A 57 -15.16 16.30 23.80
C ALA A 57 -15.05 17.82 23.56
N GLY A 58 -16.21 18.48 23.44
CA GLY A 58 -16.30 19.92 23.16
C GLY A 58 -15.89 20.37 21.76
N LYS A 59 -15.61 19.45 20.82
CA LYS A 59 -15.24 19.78 19.44
C LYS A 59 -16.42 19.56 18.48
N PRO A 60 -16.55 20.39 17.43
CA PRO A 60 -17.48 20.11 16.34
C PRO A 60 -16.93 18.94 15.52
N VAL A 61 -17.56 17.78 15.61
CA VAL A 61 -17.15 16.59 14.87
C VAL A 61 -17.30 16.90 13.37
N GLY A 62 -18.51 17.09 12.86
CA GLY A 62 -18.70 17.46 11.45
C GLY A 62 -18.40 16.34 10.45
N ALA A 63 -17.68 15.26 10.82
CA ALA A 63 -17.56 14.07 10.00
C ALA A 63 -17.52 12.74 10.78
N LEU A 64 -18.20 11.72 10.24
CA LEU A 64 -18.02 10.30 10.60
C LEU A 64 -17.38 9.58 9.41
N ASN A 65 -16.09 9.25 9.52
CA ASN A 65 -15.39 8.53 8.45
C ASN A 65 -15.66 7.03 8.59
N VAL A 66 -16.25 6.41 7.59
CA VAL A 66 -16.56 4.98 7.57
C VAL A 66 -15.60 4.26 6.64
N THR A 67 -14.72 3.45 7.22
CA THR A 67 -13.83 2.55 6.47
C THR A 67 -14.43 1.15 6.49
N TYR A 68 -14.60 0.50 5.34
CA TYR A 68 -15.26 -0.81 5.26
C TYR A 68 -14.46 -1.83 4.46
N TRP A 69 -14.68 -3.12 4.74
CA TRP A 69 -13.98 -4.24 4.12
C TRP A 69 -14.95 -5.24 3.51
N GLN A 70 -14.55 -5.83 2.39
CA GLN A 70 -15.25 -6.92 1.70
C GLN A 70 -14.44 -8.23 1.69
N GLY A 71 -13.43 -8.34 2.55
CA GLY A 71 -12.54 -9.50 2.65
C GLY A 71 -11.29 -9.24 3.49
N THR A 72 -10.31 -10.15 3.43
CA THR A 72 -9.14 -10.21 4.34
C THR A 72 -8.00 -9.23 4.03
N GLY A 73 -8.23 -8.35 3.05
CA GLY A 73 -7.24 -7.47 2.46
C GLY A 73 -7.24 -6.05 3.03
N ARG A 74 -7.03 -5.08 2.14
CA ARG A 74 -7.18 -3.66 2.45
C ARG A 74 -8.66 -3.30 2.59
N PRO A 75 -8.97 -2.16 3.25
CA PRO A 75 -10.32 -1.62 3.16
C PRO A 75 -10.69 -1.39 1.70
N ALA A 76 -11.95 -1.65 1.37
CA ALA A 76 -12.49 -1.42 0.03
C ALA A 76 -12.55 0.09 -0.27
N ALA A 77 -12.99 0.90 0.70
CA ALA A 77 -12.91 2.35 0.65
C ALA A 77 -13.05 2.97 2.05
N THR A 78 -12.83 4.28 2.13
CA THR A 78 -13.25 5.13 3.25
C THR A 78 -14.21 6.19 2.75
N THR A 79 -15.40 6.27 3.34
CA THR A 79 -16.42 7.26 3.02
C THR A 79 -16.48 8.30 4.13
N LYS A 80 -16.23 9.57 3.81
CA LYS A 80 -16.43 10.69 4.73
C LYS A 80 -17.91 11.08 4.72
N LEU A 81 -18.62 10.83 5.82
CA LEU A 81 -20.01 11.23 5.98
C LEU A 81 -20.07 12.57 6.70
N ALA A 82 -20.77 13.55 6.13
CA ALA A 82 -21.07 14.79 6.83
C ALA A 82 -21.96 14.46 8.04
N ALA A 83 -21.50 14.83 9.24
CA ALA A 83 -22.23 14.59 10.47
C ALA A 83 -23.00 15.83 10.88
N THR A 84 -24.28 15.68 11.23
CA THR A 84 -25.12 16.78 11.71
C THR A 84 -25.31 16.69 13.22
N ALA A 85 -25.32 17.84 13.89
CA ALA A 85 -25.60 17.90 15.32
C ALA A 85 -27.08 17.55 15.60
N SER A 86 -27.30 16.77 16.66
CA SER A 86 -28.62 16.38 17.17
C SER A 86 -28.56 16.34 18.69
N GLY A 87 -28.87 17.47 19.33
CA GLY A 87 -28.59 17.67 20.76
C GLY A 87 -27.08 17.62 21.02
N ASP A 88 -26.66 16.83 22.02
CA ASP A 88 -25.25 16.61 22.35
C ASP A 88 -24.56 15.58 21.43
N ASP A 89 -25.27 15.02 20.46
CA ASP A 89 -24.77 13.97 19.58
C ASP A 89 -24.55 14.44 18.14
N TRP A 90 -23.78 13.64 17.40
CA TRP A 90 -23.54 13.81 15.98
C TRP A 90 -24.05 12.59 15.23
N GLN A 91 -24.84 12.83 14.18
CA GLN A 91 -25.49 11.77 13.42
C GLN A 91 -25.12 11.80 11.94
N ALA A 92 -25.04 10.61 11.34
CA ALA A 92 -24.96 10.46 9.89
C ALA A 92 -25.64 9.15 9.46
N THR A 93 -26.20 9.15 8.26
CA THR A 93 -26.76 7.93 7.65
C THR A 93 -25.77 7.36 6.65
N TRP A 94 -25.69 6.04 6.61
CA TRP A 94 -24.87 5.32 5.64
C TRP A 94 -25.60 4.07 5.16
N GLN A 95 -25.29 3.61 3.96
CA GLN A 95 -25.77 2.33 3.45
C GLN A 95 -24.54 1.50 3.08
N PRO A 96 -24.21 0.45 3.86
CA PRO A 96 -23.04 -0.38 3.56
C PRO A 96 -23.19 -0.99 2.16
N PRO A 97 -22.20 -0.87 1.28
CA PRO A 97 -22.26 -1.51 -0.03
C PRO A 97 -22.44 -3.02 0.09
N ALA A 98 -23.01 -3.63 -0.96
CA ALA A 98 -23.13 -5.09 -1.05
C ALA A 98 -21.74 -5.75 -0.85
N GLY A 99 -21.72 -6.90 -0.17
CA GLY A 99 -20.47 -7.62 0.14
C GLY A 99 -19.65 -7.05 1.30
N THR A 100 -20.08 -5.97 1.95
CA THR A 100 -19.42 -5.48 3.19
C THR A 100 -19.51 -6.56 4.28
N THR A 101 -18.40 -6.81 4.95
CA THR A 101 -18.28 -7.81 6.04
C THR A 101 -18.15 -7.14 7.41
N VAL A 102 -17.37 -6.06 7.49
CA VAL A 102 -17.14 -5.27 8.70
C VAL A 102 -16.81 -3.84 8.29
N PHE A 103 -17.11 -2.89 9.17
CA PHE A 103 -16.67 -1.50 9.02
C PHE A 103 -16.19 -0.91 10.35
N LEU A 104 -15.33 0.09 10.24
CA LEU A 104 -14.76 0.89 11.30
C LEU A 104 -15.24 2.34 11.11
N VAL A 105 -15.75 2.94 12.17
CA VAL A 105 -16.10 4.36 12.18
C VAL A 105 -15.01 5.13 12.93
N THR A 106 -14.50 6.20 12.31
CA THR A 106 -13.58 7.15 12.93
C THR A 106 -14.23 8.54 12.92
N PRO A 107 -14.90 8.93 14.02
CA PRO A 107 -15.34 10.30 14.21
C PRO A 107 -14.16 11.27 14.06
N ALA A 108 -14.35 12.36 13.35
CA ALA A 108 -13.30 13.34 13.10
C ALA A 108 -13.86 14.76 13.16
N ALA A 109 -13.10 15.65 13.78
CA ALA A 109 -13.16 17.11 13.67
C ALA A 109 -12.03 17.59 12.73
N GLU A 110 -11.98 18.89 12.42
CA GLU A 110 -11.05 19.45 11.41
C GLU A 110 -9.58 19.01 11.57
N ALA A 111 -9.06 19.01 12.80
CA ALA A 111 -7.67 18.66 13.12
C ALA A 111 -7.51 17.52 14.14
N ALA A 112 -8.59 16.78 14.42
CA ALA A 112 -8.58 15.72 15.43
C ALA A 112 -9.52 14.58 15.06
N SER A 113 -9.23 13.37 15.53
CA SER A 113 -10.10 12.20 15.36
C SER A 113 -10.19 11.40 16.64
N ASP A 114 -11.30 10.69 16.83
CA ASP A 114 -11.44 9.69 17.87
C ASP A 114 -11.29 8.29 17.28
N ASN A 115 -10.30 7.55 17.77
CA ASN A 115 -10.08 6.15 17.44
C ASN A 115 -10.37 5.22 18.63
N ASN A 116 -11.19 5.67 19.58
CA ASN A 116 -11.59 4.93 20.77
C ASN A 116 -10.37 4.45 21.58
N GLN A 117 -9.45 5.37 21.89
CA GLN A 117 -8.19 5.05 22.60
C GLN A 117 -7.38 3.93 21.92
N GLY A 118 -7.41 3.90 20.60
CA GLY A 118 -6.78 2.88 19.77
C GLY A 118 -7.53 1.56 19.68
N GLN A 119 -8.73 1.41 20.24
CA GLN A 119 -9.56 0.21 20.05
C GLN A 119 -10.40 0.28 18.78
N GLY A 120 -10.66 1.46 18.23
CA GLY A 120 -11.59 1.65 17.11
C GLY A 120 -13.05 1.37 17.47
N TYR A 121 -13.95 1.80 16.58
CA TYR A 121 -15.38 1.52 16.63
C TYR A 121 -15.78 0.57 15.51
N PHE A 122 -15.64 -0.75 15.74
CA PHE A 122 -15.97 -1.77 14.75
C PHE A 122 -17.42 -2.23 14.84
N PHE A 123 -18.00 -2.50 13.67
CA PHE A 123 -19.33 -3.08 13.53
C PHE A 123 -19.31 -4.16 12.45
N PRO A 124 -19.55 -5.44 12.82
CA PRO A 124 -19.72 -6.50 11.84
C PRO A 124 -21.06 -6.36 11.12
N ILE A 125 -21.11 -6.77 9.85
CA ILE A 125 -22.36 -6.93 9.10
C ILE A 125 -22.99 -8.26 9.46
N TYR A 126 -24.32 -8.29 9.54
CA TYR A 126 -25.12 -9.44 9.93
C TYR A 126 -25.96 -10.00 8.78
N ALA A 127 -26.22 -11.31 8.86
CA ALA A 127 -27.28 -12.00 8.14
C ALA A 127 -28.18 -12.67 9.19
N GLY A 128 -29.32 -12.04 9.49
CA GLY A 128 -30.12 -12.39 10.66
C GLY A 128 -29.36 -12.12 11.96
N ALA A 129 -29.35 -13.07 12.88
CA ALA A 129 -28.69 -12.90 14.20
C ALA A 129 -27.18 -13.23 14.21
N ARG A 130 -26.57 -13.56 13.06
CA ARG A 130 -25.15 -13.96 12.98
C ARG A 130 -24.35 -12.96 12.15
N PRO A 131 -23.13 -12.58 12.58
CA PRO A 131 -22.19 -11.87 11.72
C PRO A 131 -21.94 -12.65 10.43
N VAL A 132 -21.85 -12.00 9.28
CA VAL A 132 -21.54 -12.69 8.01
C VAL A 132 -20.14 -13.30 8.03
N ALA A 133 -19.93 -14.32 7.21
CA ALA A 133 -18.61 -14.94 7.08
C ALA A 133 -17.54 -13.90 6.73
N GLY A 134 -16.43 -13.94 7.46
CA GLY A 134 -15.31 -13.02 7.34
C GLY A 134 -15.43 -11.73 8.14
N ALA A 135 -16.57 -11.43 8.77
CA ALA A 135 -16.72 -10.21 9.58
C ALA A 135 -15.74 -10.17 10.76
N LEU A 136 -15.71 -11.24 11.57
CA LEU A 136 -14.83 -11.33 12.73
C LEU A 136 -13.38 -11.57 12.31
N GLY A 137 -13.18 -12.41 11.29
CA GLY A 137 -11.83 -12.67 10.76
C GLY A 137 -11.14 -11.40 10.24
N THR A 138 -11.88 -10.55 9.52
CA THR A 138 -11.35 -9.28 8.99
C THR A 138 -11.06 -8.29 10.11
N GLU A 139 -11.93 -8.16 11.11
CA GLU A 139 -11.64 -7.35 12.31
C GLU A 139 -10.34 -7.82 12.98
N GLY A 140 -10.16 -9.14 13.14
CA GLY A 140 -8.93 -9.71 13.68
C GLY A 140 -7.69 -9.36 12.86
N VAL A 141 -7.80 -9.40 11.52
CA VAL A 141 -6.71 -8.96 10.62
C VAL A 141 -6.37 -7.49 10.82
N VAL A 142 -7.38 -6.62 10.98
CA VAL A 142 -7.18 -5.18 11.19
C VAL A 142 -6.38 -4.92 12.47
N TYR A 143 -6.70 -5.58 13.59
CA TYR A 143 -5.90 -5.51 14.81
C TYR A 143 -4.48 -6.03 14.63
N SER A 144 -4.31 -7.14 13.90
CA SER A 144 -2.97 -7.72 13.65
C SER A 144 -2.05 -6.82 12.82
N ARG A 145 -2.62 -5.83 12.11
CA ARG A 145 -1.91 -4.91 11.22
C ARG A 145 -1.92 -3.45 11.68
N ALA A 146 -2.55 -3.15 12.81
CA ALA A 146 -2.73 -1.79 13.33
C ALA A 146 -3.33 -0.80 12.31
N GLN A 147 -4.31 -1.24 11.52
CA GLN A 147 -4.95 -0.38 10.50
C GLN A 147 -5.99 0.54 11.15
N GLY A 148 -5.56 1.76 11.52
CA GLY A 148 -6.43 2.74 12.18
C GLY A 148 -6.69 2.44 13.67
N VAL A 149 -6.06 1.40 14.21
CA VAL A 149 -6.20 0.93 15.59
C VAL A 149 -4.85 0.47 16.15
N ARG A 150 -4.76 0.34 17.47
CA ARG A 150 -3.60 -0.20 18.16
C ARG A 150 -3.47 -1.69 17.88
N PHE A 151 -2.25 -2.15 17.64
CA PHE A 151 -1.95 -3.57 17.52
C PHE A 151 -2.39 -4.33 18.78
N ASP A 152 -3.15 -5.42 18.58
CA ASP A 152 -3.60 -6.30 19.66
C ASP A 152 -3.66 -7.75 19.18
N ALA A 153 -2.60 -8.52 19.46
CA ALA A 153 -2.48 -9.91 19.03
C ALA A 153 -3.51 -10.83 19.70
N GLY A 154 -3.80 -10.60 20.99
CA GLY A 154 -4.72 -11.44 21.75
C GLY A 154 -6.15 -11.28 21.25
N ARG A 155 -6.59 -10.04 21.04
CA ARG A 155 -7.89 -9.73 20.44
C ARG A 155 -7.99 -10.27 19.02
N ALA A 156 -6.97 -10.04 18.19
CA ALA A 156 -6.93 -10.55 16.82
C ALA A 156 -7.11 -12.07 16.77
N LEU A 157 -6.36 -12.80 17.60
CA LEU A 157 -6.42 -14.26 17.66
C LEU A 157 -7.77 -14.77 18.20
N GLY A 158 -8.33 -14.09 19.20
CA GLY A 158 -9.67 -14.38 19.73
C GLY A 158 -10.76 -14.25 18.67
N LEU A 159 -10.75 -13.16 17.90
CA LEU A 159 -11.69 -12.94 16.78
C LEU A 159 -11.56 -13.99 15.69
N LEU A 160 -10.32 -14.36 15.32
CA LEU A 160 -10.07 -15.42 14.34
C LEU A 160 -10.58 -16.79 14.82
N ARG A 161 -10.39 -17.13 16.09
CA ARG A 161 -10.93 -18.38 16.67
C ARG A 161 -12.46 -18.41 16.61
N GLN A 162 -13.12 -17.29 16.92
CA GLN A 162 -14.58 -17.16 16.82
C GLN A 162 -15.07 -17.29 15.37
N GLU A 163 -14.38 -16.62 14.43
CA GLU A 163 -14.65 -16.75 13.00
C GLU A 163 -14.58 -18.21 12.55
N PHE A 164 -13.55 -18.96 12.94
CA PHE A 164 -13.39 -20.36 12.53
C PHE A 164 -14.40 -21.30 13.18
N ALA A 165 -14.91 -20.95 14.36
CA ALA A 165 -15.96 -21.70 15.03
C ALA A 165 -17.31 -21.52 14.33
N LEU A 166 -17.61 -20.31 13.86
CA LEU A 166 -18.84 -20.01 13.10
C LEU A 166 -18.74 -20.48 11.64
N TYR A 167 -17.57 -20.31 11.03
CA TYR A 167 -17.30 -20.51 9.61
C TYR A 167 -15.98 -21.27 9.40
N PRO A 168 -15.96 -22.62 9.48
CA PRO A 168 -14.73 -23.40 9.30
C PRO A 168 -14.00 -23.13 7.98
N ALA A 169 -14.75 -22.82 6.91
CA ALA A 169 -14.18 -22.47 5.59
C ALA A 169 -13.36 -21.17 5.62
N SER A 170 -13.61 -20.26 6.57
CA SER A 170 -12.83 -19.04 6.75
C SER A 170 -11.39 -19.31 7.18
N ARG A 171 -11.03 -20.52 7.63
CA ARG A 171 -9.64 -20.85 7.99
C ARG A 171 -8.65 -20.59 6.86
N ALA A 172 -9.00 -20.94 5.62
CA ALA A 172 -8.10 -20.81 4.48
C ALA A 172 -7.69 -19.33 4.21
N PRO A 173 -8.62 -18.37 4.03
CA PRO A 173 -8.25 -16.98 3.73
C PRO A 173 -7.58 -16.23 4.89
N TYR A 174 -7.66 -16.73 6.13
CA TYR A 174 -7.03 -16.12 7.32
C TYR A 174 -5.84 -16.91 7.88
N ALA A 175 -5.47 -18.04 7.26
CA ALA A 175 -4.44 -18.95 7.77
C ALA A 175 -3.13 -18.23 8.07
N SER A 176 -2.65 -17.41 7.14
CA SER A 176 -1.37 -16.73 7.28
C SER A 176 -1.31 -15.79 8.48
N THR A 177 -2.35 -14.97 8.69
CA THR A 177 -2.45 -14.11 9.88
C THR A 177 -2.56 -14.94 11.15
N TYR A 178 -3.41 -15.96 11.16
CA TYR A 178 -3.64 -16.80 12.33
C TYR A 178 -2.38 -17.53 12.81
N TYR A 179 -1.66 -18.21 11.92
CA TYR A 179 -0.46 -18.93 12.30
C TYR A 179 0.72 -18.00 12.61
N TRP A 180 0.80 -16.83 11.97
CA TRP A 180 1.79 -15.81 12.35
C TRP A 180 1.55 -15.30 13.77
N LEU A 181 0.29 -15.01 14.14
CA LEU A 181 -0.08 -14.62 15.51
C LEU A 181 0.27 -15.72 16.51
N LEU A 182 -0.05 -16.98 16.22
CA LEU A 182 0.33 -18.11 17.07
C LEU A 182 1.85 -18.24 17.23
N ALA A 183 2.62 -18.08 16.14
CA ALA A 183 4.07 -18.22 16.14
C ALA A 183 4.80 -17.11 16.88
N THR A 184 4.22 -15.90 16.90
CA THR A 184 4.79 -14.73 17.58
C THR A 184 4.25 -14.54 19.00
N SER A 185 3.21 -15.28 19.39
CA SER A 185 2.60 -15.16 20.72
C SER A 185 3.54 -15.64 21.84
N PRO A 186 3.64 -14.87 22.94
CA PRO A 186 4.33 -15.31 24.14
C PRO A 186 3.50 -16.32 24.97
N ALA A 187 2.19 -16.45 24.73
CA ALA A 187 1.31 -17.24 25.57
C ALA A 187 1.55 -18.76 25.41
N PRO A 188 1.70 -19.52 26.52
CA PRO A 188 1.91 -20.97 26.45
C PRO A 188 0.79 -21.73 25.72
N ALA A 189 -0.47 -21.29 25.88
CA ALA A 189 -1.61 -21.90 25.23
C ALA A 189 -1.54 -21.78 23.69
N ASP A 190 -1.18 -20.61 23.18
CA ASP A 190 -1.04 -20.35 21.74
C ASP A 190 0.11 -21.17 21.14
N ARG A 191 1.23 -21.28 21.86
CA ARG A 191 2.37 -22.12 21.45
C ARG A 191 2.00 -23.60 21.43
N ALA A 192 1.22 -24.06 22.40
CA ALA A 192 0.73 -25.43 22.45
C ALA A 192 -0.25 -25.74 21.31
N GLU A 193 -1.12 -24.77 20.96
CA GLU A 193 -2.02 -24.86 19.80
C GLU A 193 -1.21 -24.95 18.49
N LEU A 194 -0.22 -24.09 18.30
CA LEU A 194 0.66 -24.13 17.14
C LEU A 194 1.41 -25.46 17.02
N ALA A 195 1.91 -25.99 18.14
CA ALA A 195 2.63 -27.25 18.18
C ALA A 195 1.75 -28.45 17.74
N LYS A 196 0.43 -28.39 17.97
CA LYS A 196 -0.54 -29.39 17.50
C LYS A 196 -0.83 -29.24 15.99
N GLU A 197 -0.92 -28.02 15.49
CA GLU A 197 -1.24 -27.76 14.08
C GLU A 197 -0.05 -28.00 13.13
N LEU A 198 1.19 -27.71 13.55
CA LEU A 198 2.36 -27.80 12.70
C LEU A 198 2.58 -29.19 12.05
N PRO A 199 2.45 -30.32 12.77
CA PRO A 199 2.52 -31.65 12.16
C PRO A 199 1.43 -31.89 11.12
N ARG A 200 0.21 -31.37 11.33
CA ARG A 200 -0.91 -31.49 10.39
C ARG A 200 -0.61 -30.73 9.10
N LEU A 201 -0.20 -29.46 9.22
CA LEU A 201 0.18 -28.63 8.08
C LEU A 201 1.33 -29.24 7.27
N ARG A 202 2.36 -29.74 7.97
CA ARG A 202 3.57 -30.29 7.33
C ARG A 202 3.30 -31.56 6.53
N ARG A 203 2.30 -32.35 6.93
CA ARG A 203 1.90 -33.60 6.26
C ARG A 203 0.70 -33.43 5.33
N SER A 204 0.15 -32.21 5.23
CA SER A 204 -1.03 -31.96 4.42
C SER A 204 -0.79 -32.30 2.95
N PRO A 205 -1.78 -32.88 2.24
CA PRO A 205 -1.71 -33.06 0.80
C PRO A 205 -1.96 -31.74 0.04
N GLN A 206 -2.32 -30.66 0.72
CA GLN A 206 -2.50 -29.34 0.11
C GLN A 206 -1.20 -28.53 0.18
N GLU A 207 -0.75 -28.01 -0.97
CA GLU A 207 0.47 -27.18 -1.03
C GLU A 207 0.38 -25.97 -0.10
N SER A 208 -0.77 -25.30 -0.05
CA SER A 208 -1.03 -24.11 0.78
C SER A 208 -0.75 -24.35 2.27
N ASP A 209 -1.12 -25.51 2.80
CA ASP A 209 -0.85 -25.88 4.19
C ASP A 209 0.65 -26.08 4.44
N ARG A 210 1.36 -26.71 3.51
CA ARG A 210 2.82 -26.87 3.63
C ARG A 210 3.55 -25.54 3.54
N LEU A 211 3.14 -24.67 2.61
CA LEU A 211 3.63 -23.30 2.50
C LEU A 211 3.44 -22.53 3.80
N GLN A 212 2.28 -22.70 4.43
CA GLN A 212 2.00 -22.08 5.72
C GLN A 212 2.92 -22.61 6.83
N ALA A 213 3.18 -23.92 6.87
CA ALA A 213 4.15 -24.49 7.80
C ALA A 213 5.58 -23.98 7.55
N ILE A 214 6.01 -23.84 6.29
CA ILE A 214 7.31 -23.26 5.93
C ILE A 214 7.44 -21.85 6.53
N GLU A 215 6.43 -21.00 6.35
CA GLU A 215 6.45 -19.62 6.85
C GLU A 215 6.48 -19.56 8.38
N VAL A 216 5.74 -20.46 9.05
CA VAL A 216 5.81 -20.58 10.51
C VAL A 216 7.20 -21.01 10.97
N TYR A 217 7.83 -21.99 10.33
CA TYR A 217 9.19 -22.41 10.70
C TYR A 217 10.20 -21.28 10.50
N LYS A 218 10.07 -20.47 9.46
CA LYS A 218 10.90 -19.25 9.26
C LYS A 218 10.68 -18.24 10.38
N THR A 219 9.42 -17.97 10.73
CA THR A 219 9.05 -17.06 11.84
C THR A 219 9.65 -17.54 13.17
N LEU A 220 9.63 -18.84 13.43
CA LEU A 220 10.22 -19.49 14.60
C LEU A 220 11.77 -19.61 14.52
N LYS A 221 12.41 -19.04 13.49
CA LYS A 221 13.86 -19.11 13.23
C LYS A 221 14.41 -20.55 13.12
N ARG A 222 13.59 -21.49 12.61
CA ARG A 222 13.95 -22.89 12.38
C ARG A 222 14.29 -23.12 10.90
N ALA A 223 15.33 -22.44 10.41
CA ALA A 223 15.70 -22.42 9.00
C ALA A 223 15.88 -23.83 8.40
N GLY A 224 16.65 -24.71 9.06
CA GLY A 224 16.88 -26.07 8.55
C GLY A 224 15.60 -26.89 8.36
N THR A 225 14.60 -26.74 9.25
CA THR A 225 13.29 -27.39 9.06
C THR A 225 12.49 -26.75 7.93
N ALA A 226 12.54 -25.42 7.81
CA ALA A 226 11.88 -24.71 6.72
C ALA A 226 12.47 -25.10 5.35
N ASP A 227 13.79 -25.21 5.24
CA ASP A 227 14.48 -25.54 3.99
C ASP A 227 14.19 -26.99 3.58
N SER A 228 14.29 -27.93 4.53
CA SER A 228 13.93 -29.34 4.29
C SER A 228 12.47 -29.48 3.84
N LEU A 229 11.54 -28.77 4.47
CA LEU A 229 10.14 -28.78 4.08
C LEU A 229 9.90 -28.10 2.72
N THR A 230 10.67 -27.05 2.40
CA THR A 230 10.61 -26.37 1.11
C THR A 230 10.99 -27.31 -0.01
N GLU A 231 12.08 -28.07 0.16
CA GLU A 231 12.52 -29.04 -0.83
C GLU A 231 11.53 -30.20 -0.99
N ALA A 232 11.06 -30.77 0.13
CA ALA A 232 10.02 -31.80 0.09
C ALA A 232 8.70 -31.31 -0.54
N THR A 233 8.34 -30.03 -0.33
CA THR A 233 7.17 -29.41 -0.95
C THR A 233 7.39 -29.21 -2.46
N ARG A 234 8.57 -28.80 -2.89
CA ARG A 234 8.91 -28.69 -4.32
C ARG A 234 8.82 -30.03 -5.04
N GLN A 235 9.30 -31.11 -4.41
CA GLN A 235 9.23 -32.46 -4.97
C GLN A 235 7.79 -32.99 -5.04
N ALA A 236 6.98 -32.73 -4.01
CA ALA A 236 5.58 -33.13 -3.97
C ALA A 236 4.69 -32.31 -4.91
N PHE A 237 5.04 -31.04 -5.17
CA PHE A 237 4.30 -30.12 -6.02
C PHE A 237 5.22 -29.53 -7.11
N PRO A 238 5.64 -30.33 -8.11
CA PRO A 238 6.58 -29.90 -9.15
C PRO A 238 6.01 -28.80 -10.05
N LYS A 239 4.68 -28.65 -10.10
CA LYS A 239 3.95 -27.54 -10.74
C LYS A 239 3.25 -26.63 -9.73
N GLY A 240 3.73 -26.63 -8.50
CA GLY A 240 3.21 -25.81 -7.41
C GLY A 240 3.68 -24.35 -7.45
N SER A 241 3.21 -23.60 -6.47
CA SER A 241 3.54 -22.20 -6.23
C SER A 241 5.05 -21.97 -6.05
N LEU A 242 5.78 -22.89 -5.40
CA LEU A 242 7.24 -22.77 -5.25
C LEU A 242 7.98 -22.90 -6.58
N ALA A 243 7.57 -23.83 -7.44
CA ALA A 243 8.17 -24.02 -8.75
C ALA A 243 7.89 -22.83 -9.67
N ARG A 244 6.64 -22.32 -9.66
CA ARG A 244 6.26 -21.10 -10.37
C ARG A 244 7.05 -19.88 -9.90
N LEU A 245 7.20 -19.71 -8.58
CA LEU A 245 8.00 -18.62 -8.01
C LEU A 245 9.46 -18.70 -8.44
N ALA A 246 10.05 -19.90 -8.48
CA ALA A 246 11.42 -20.09 -8.95
C ALA A 246 11.58 -19.68 -10.44
N ARG A 247 10.61 -20.03 -11.30
CA ARG A 247 10.60 -19.59 -12.72
C ARG A 247 10.50 -18.07 -12.85
N LEU A 248 9.60 -17.45 -12.09
CA LEU A 248 9.44 -15.99 -12.08
C LEU A 248 10.72 -15.29 -11.59
N ASN A 249 11.36 -15.80 -10.54
CA ASN A 249 12.60 -15.24 -10.02
C ASN A 249 13.75 -15.34 -11.04
N ALA A 250 13.88 -16.47 -11.74
CA ALA A 250 14.86 -16.62 -12.81
C ALA A 250 14.61 -15.61 -13.95
N LEU A 251 13.35 -15.42 -14.33
CA LEU A 251 12.95 -14.41 -15.31
C LEU A 251 13.36 -13.01 -14.86
N TYR A 252 13.04 -12.59 -13.64
CA TYR A 252 13.36 -11.23 -13.16
C TYR A 252 14.86 -10.98 -12.95
N ALA A 253 15.63 -12.03 -12.69
CA ALA A 253 17.07 -11.94 -12.55
C ALA A 253 17.79 -11.77 -13.90
N GLU A 254 17.26 -12.35 -14.98
CA GLU A 254 17.83 -12.26 -16.32
C GLU A 254 17.81 -10.83 -16.86
N LYS A 255 18.90 -10.42 -17.51
CA LYS A 255 19.11 -9.07 -18.07
C LYS A 255 19.20 -9.05 -19.58
N ASP A 256 19.52 -10.19 -20.20
CA ASP A 256 19.42 -10.34 -21.64
C ASP A 256 17.94 -10.48 -22.04
N PRO A 257 17.39 -9.58 -22.88
CA PRO A 257 15.97 -9.58 -23.16
C PRO A 257 15.51 -10.82 -23.94
N VAL A 258 16.36 -11.39 -24.80
CA VAL A 258 16.02 -12.59 -25.60
C VAL A 258 15.98 -13.83 -24.70
N LYS A 259 16.95 -13.98 -23.81
CA LYS A 259 16.93 -15.04 -22.78
C LYS A 259 15.75 -14.89 -21.84
N GLN A 260 15.44 -13.65 -21.44
CA GLN A 260 14.31 -13.37 -20.57
C GLN A 260 12.97 -13.70 -21.25
N GLN A 261 12.83 -13.40 -22.55
CA GLN A 261 11.67 -13.82 -23.35
C GLN A 261 11.54 -15.35 -23.37
N ALA A 262 12.63 -16.09 -23.62
CA ALA A 262 12.58 -17.55 -23.60
C ALA A 262 12.15 -18.11 -22.23
N LEU A 263 12.55 -17.48 -21.12
CA LEU A 263 12.10 -17.81 -19.77
C LEU A 263 10.60 -17.51 -19.57
N TYR A 264 10.11 -16.39 -20.12
CA TYR A 264 8.68 -16.04 -20.09
C TYR A 264 7.83 -17.06 -20.86
N GLU A 265 8.27 -17.46 -22.04
CA GLU A 265 7.60 -18.48 -22.85
C GLU A 265 7.63 -19.85 -22.17
N ALA A 266 8.74 -20.21 -21.52
CA ALA A 266 8.81 -21.42 -20.70
C ALA A 266 7.85 -21.37 -19.50
N LEU A 267 7.75 -20.22 -18.81
CA LEU A 267 6.78 -20.01 -17.74
C LEU A 267 5.35 -20.23 -18.23
N GLY A 268 4.97 -19.68 -19.40
CA GLY A 268 3.64 -19.83 -19.97
C GLY A 268 3.29 -21.27 -20.35
N ARG A 269 4.28 -22.07 -20.75
CA ARG A 269 4.13 -23.51 -21.04
C ARG A 269 3.99 -24.35 -19.76
N ASP A 270 4.87 -24.12 -18.78
CA ASP A 270 4.89 -24.88 -17.53
C ASP A 270 3.70 -24.50 -16.62
N PHE A 271 3.29 -23.23 -16.66
CA PHE A 271 2.26 -22.63 -15.82
C PHE A 271 1.36 -21.71 -16.68
N PRO A 272 0.37 -22.25 -17.42
CA PRO A 272 -0.51 -21.42 -18.24
C PRO A 272 -1.30 -20.38 -17.43
N GLU A 273 -1.27 -19.10 -17.84
CA GLU A 273 -1.95 -17.98 -17.16
C GLU A 273 -3.45 -18.26 -16.94
N ALA A 274 -4.11 -18.89 -17.92
CA ALA A 274 -5.53 -19.24 -17.84
C ALA A 274 -5.85 -20.19 -16.66
N GLN A 275 -4.90 -21.05 -16.30
CA GLN A 275 -5.01 -22.02 -15.21
C GLN A 275 -4.53 -21.43 -13.87
N ALA A 276 -3.90 -20.26 -13.86
CA ALA A 276 -3.48 -19.60 -12.64
C ALA A 276 -4.69 -19.06 -11.86
N PRO A 277 -4.69 -19.17 -10.51
CA PRO A 277 -5.68 -18.50 -9.67
C PRO A 277 -5.76 -17.01 -10.01
N ALA A 278 -6.96 -16.41 -9.95
CA ALA A 278 -7.16 -15.00 -10.29
C ALA A 278 -6.19 -14.08 -9.52
N THR A 279 -5.94 -14.39 -8.24
CA THR A 279 -4.99 -13.68 -7.37
C THR A 279 -3.53 -13.76 -7.83
N SER A 280 -3.17 -14.77 -8.63
CA SER A 280 -1.81 -14.97 -9.16
C SER A 280 -1.65 -14.53 -10.61
N ARG A 281 -2.74 -14.25 -11.34
CA ARG A 281 -2.67 -13.80 -12.75
C ARG A 281 -1.90 -12.49 -12.91
N VAL A 282 -1.96 -11.64 -11.89
CA VAL A 282 -1.19 -10.40 -11.78
C VAL A 282 0.33 -10.60 -11.94
N LEU A 283 0.85 -11.77 -11.57
CA LEU A 283 2.28 -12.08 -11.71
C LEU A 283 2.70 -12.18 -13.18
N TYR A 284 1.80 -12.55 -14.09
CA TYR A 284 2.07 -12.62 -15.53
C TYR A 284 2.10 -11.22 -16.15
N ASP A 285 1.25 -10.31 -15.67
CA ASP A 285 1.33 -8.89 -16.03
C ASP A 285 2.65 -8.28 -15.58
N TYR A 286 3.11 -8.60 -14.36
CA TYR A 286 4.41 -8.15 -13.88
C TYR A 286 5.56 -8.74 -14.73
N ALA A 287 5.48 -10.01 -15.13
CA ALA A 287 6.45 -10.62 -16.02
C ALA A 287 6.50 -9.94 -17.40
N ARG A 288 5.34 -9.65 -18.01
CA ARG A 288 5.26 -8.88 -19.25
C ARG A 288 5.84 -7.48 -19.12
N GLY A 289 5.47 -6.76 -18.06
CA GLY A 289 5.98 -5.42 -17.78
C GLY A 289 7.50 -5.40 -17.56
N ASN A 290 8.03 -6.39 -16.83
CA ASN A 290 9.47 -6.52 -16.61
C ASN A 290 10.21 -6.80 -17.92
N LEU A 291 9.70 -7.73 -18.74
CA LEU A 291 10.27 -8.03 -20.06
C LEU A 291 10.24 -6.81 -20.98
N ALA A 292 9.15 -6.06 -20.98
CA ALA A 292 9.02 -4.81 -21.72
C ALA A 292 10.09 -3.79 -21.30
N VAL A 293 10.34 -3.64 -19.99
CA VAL A 293 11.39 -2.75 -19.45
C VAL A 293 12.79 -3.22 -19.87
N THR A 294 13.05 -4.54 -19.84
CA THR A 294 14.36 -5.09 -20.26
C THR A 294 14.63 -4.83 -21.73
N TYR A 295 13.65 -5.07 -22.63
CA TYR A 295 13.77 -4.72 -24.04
C TYR A 295 13.99 -3.21 -24.25
N ALA A 296 13.27 -2.36 -23.52
CA ALA A 296 13.44 -0.91 -23.62
C ALA A 296 14.84 -0.47 -23.16
N GLY A 297 15.36 -1.05 -22.07
CA GLY A 297 16.72 -0.80 -21.58
C GLY A 297 17.81 -1.32 -22.53
N ALA A 298 17.51 -2.32 -23.34
CA ALA A 298 18.37 -2.80 -24.42
C ALA A 298 18.23 -1.99 -25.73
N GLY A 299 17.45 -0.90 -25.73
CA GLY A 299 17.23 -0.06 -26.91
C GLY A 299 16.38 -0.73 -27.99
N GLN A 300 15.53 -1.71 -27.65
CA GLN A 300 14.71 -2.46 -28.59
C GLN A 300 13.21 -2.10 -28.43
N PRO A 301 12.73 -1.01 -29.07
CA PRO A 301 11.40 -0.48 -28.81
C PRO A 301 10.25 -1.37 -29.30
N ALA A 302 10.38 -2.02 -30.46
CA ALA A 302 9.31 -2.85 -31.02
C ALA A 302 8.89 -4.01 -30.08
N PRO A 303 9.81 -4.87 -29.59
CA PRO A 303 9.44 -5.92 -28.62
C PRO A 303 9.01 -5.34 -27.27
N ALA A 304 9.62 -4.23 -26.81
CA ALA A 304 9.21 -3.57 -25.56
C ALA A 304 7.73 -3.16 -25.59
N LEU A 305 7.31 -2.47 -26.65
CA LEU A 305 5.91 -2.05 -26.83
C LEU A 305 4.97 -3.25 -26.97
N THR A 306 5.39 -4.30 -27.67
CA THR A 306 4.62 -5.54 -27.84
C THR A 306 4.24 -6.14 -26.48
N TYR A 307 5.21 -6.29 -25.57
CA TYR A 307 4.96 -6.87 -24.24
C TYR A 307 4.21 -5.92 -23.31
N LEU A 308 4.47 -4.61 -23.39
CA LEU A 308 3.72 -3.60 -22.63
C LEU A 308 2.21 -3.68 -22.92
N TYR A 309 1.83 -3.71 -24.19
CA TYR A 309 0.41 -3.68 -24.58
C TYR A 309 -0.35 -4.96 -24.24
N GLN A 310 0.35 -6.01 -23.81
CA GLN A 310 -0.26 -7.22 -23.28
C GLN A 310 -0.49 -7.17 -21.76
N VAL A 311 -0.01 -6.13 -21.05
CA VAL A 311 -0.28 -5.92 -19.62
C VAL A 311 -1.74 -5.52 -19.44
N LYS A 312 -2.51 -6.37 -18.73
CA LYS A 312 -3.97 -6.21 -18.57
C LYS A 312 -4.34 -5.40 -17.34
N ASN A 313 -3.58 -5.51 -16.27
CA ASN A 313 -3.85 -4.79 -15.05
C ASN A 313 -3.55 -3.28 -15.21
N PRO A 314 -4.54 -2.39 -15.01
CA PRO A 314 -4.37 -0.96 -15.25
C PRO A 314 -3.29 -0.29 -14.40
N ILE A 315 -3.12 -0.69 -13.14
CA ILE A 315 -2.11 -0.11 -12.23
C ILE A 315 -0.69 -0.40 -12.76
N TYR A 316 -0.46 -1.64 -13.16
CA TYR A 316 0.84 -2.03 -13.71
C TYR A 316 1.06 -1.47 -15.11
N GLN A 317 0.01 -1.32 -15.90
CA GLN A 317 0.11 -0.68 -17.21
C GLN A 317 0.54 0.79 -17.07
N VAL A 318 -0.06 1.55 -16.15
CA VAL A 318 0.35 2.94 -15.83
C VAL A 318 1.83 2.99 -15.45
N THR A 319 2.24 2.11 -14.53
CA THR A 319 3.64 2.04 -14.08
C THR A 319 4.59 1.70 -15.23
N ALA A 320 4.19 0.76 -16.10
CA ALA A 320 5.01 0.31 -17.22
C ALA A 320 5.15 1.39 -18.31
N TYR A 321 4.11 2.18 -18.59
CA TYR A 321 4.21 3.36 -19.47
C TYR A 321 5.34 4.31 -19.02
N THR A 322 5.34 4.68 -17.73
CA THR A 322 6.36 5.57 -17.14
C THR A 322 7.76 4.95 -17.26
N LEU A 323 7.93 3.69 -16.84
CA LEU A 323 9.23 3.03 -16.84
C LEU A 323 9.80 2.87 -18.26
N LEU A 324 8.99 2.49 -19.24
CA LEU A 324 9.44 2.34 -20.63
C LEU A 324 9.83 3.69 -21.24
N ALA A 325 9.04 4.73 -21.01
CA ALA A 325 9.36 6.08 -21.49
C ALA A 325 10.70 6.57 -20.92
N GLU A 326 10.97 6.31 -19.64
CA GLU A 326 12.28 6.63 -19.04
C GLU A 326 13.42 5.82 -19.65
N GLN A 327 13.22 4.53 -19.92
CA GLN A 327 14.25 3.70 -20.58
C GLN A 327 14.52 4.15 -22.02
N PHE A 328 13.48 4.50 -22.77
CA PHE A 328 13.64 5.05 -24.11
C PHE A 328 14.35 6.40 -24.11
N LEU A 329 14.08 7.28 -23.15
CA LEU A 329 14.86 8.51 -22.96
C LEU A 329 16.34 8.21 -22.67
N LYS A 330 16.64 7.23 -21.80
CA LYS A 330 18.02 6.85 -21.45
C LYS A 330 18.77 6.20 -22.61
N THR A 331 18.08 5.42 -23.43
CA THR A 331 18.63 4.72 -24.60
C THR A 331 18.51 5.53 -25.89
N ASN A 332 18.10 6.80 -25.79
CA ASN A 332 17.93 7.73 -26.92
C ASN A 332 16.93 7.26 -28.01
N GLN A 333 15.96 6.44 -27.63
CA GLN A 333 14.86 5.99 -28.52
C GLN A 333 13.69 6.99 -28.49
N LEU A 334 13.96 8.23 -28.89
CA LEU A 334 13.06 9.37 -28.69
C LEU A 334 11.72 9.22 -29.42
N ASP A 335 11.70 8.69 -30.65
CA ASP A 335 10.47 8.50 -31.40
C ASP A 335 9.57 7.45 -30.74
N ALA A 336 10.15 6.36 -30.24
CA ALA A 336 9.42 5.34 -29.50
C ALA A 336 8.88 5.90 -28.16
N ALA A 337 9.68 6.70 -27.45
CA ALA A 337 9.24 7.38 -26.24
C ALA A 337 8.07 8.33 -26.51
N ARG A 338 8.15 9.08 -27.61
CA ARG A 338 7.10 10.01 -28.05
C ARG A 338 5.79 9.28 -28.32
N THR A 339 5.81 8.28 -29.20
CA THR A 339 4.62 7.50 -29.56
C THR A 339 4.01 6.81 -28.34
N LEU A 340 4.86 6.27 -27.46
CA LEU A 340 4.41 5.65 -26.21
C LEU A 340 3.65 6.65 -25.32
N LEU A 341 4.19 7.86 -25.15
CA LEU A 341 3.62 8.88 -24.27
C LEU A 341 2.39 9.55 -24.88
N GLU A 342 2.33 9.73 -26.20
CA GLU A 342 1.12 10.18 -26.90
C GLU A 342 -0.04 9.20 -26.65
N LYS A 343 0.22 7.89 -26.76
CA LYS A 343 -0.75 6.86 -26.39
C LYS A 343 -1.11 6.92 -24.90
N ALA A 344 -0.12 7.04 -24.01
CA ALA A 344 -0.35 7.08 -22.57
C ALA A 344 -1.25 8.28 -22.16
N LEU A 345 -1.05 9.44 -22.78
CA LEU A 345 -1.86 10.65 -22.60
C LEU A 345 -3.29 10.50 -23.14
N ALA A 346 -3.46 9.79 -24.26
CA ALA A 346 -4.77 9.48 -24.82
C ALA A 346 -5.55 8.47 -23.96
N ASP A 347 -4.86 7.45 -23.46
CA ASP A 347 -5.45 6.42 -22.58
C ASP A 347 -5.78 6.98 -21.18
N HIS A 348 -5.08 8.04 -20.74
CA HIS A 348 -5.23 8.66 -19.41
C HIS A 348 -5.32 10.19 -19.50
N PRO A 349 -6.48 10.75 -19.88
CA PRO A 349 -6.70 12.19 -19.92
C PRO A 349 -6.75 12.78 -18.50
N ALA A 350 -6.50 14.09 -18.39
CA ALA A 350 -6.48 14.81 -17.13
C ALA A 350 -7.78 14.66 -16.33
N GLY A 351 -7.66 14.65 -14.99
CA GLY A 351 -8.77 14.51 -14.06
C GLY A 351 -9.14 13.05 -13.76
N GLN A 352 -8.42 12.08 -14.32
CA GLN A 352 -8.57 10.67 -13.98
C GLN A 352 -7.55 10.27 -12.92
N ALA A 353 -8.02 9.95 -11.71
CA ALA A 353 -7.16 9.38 -10.69
C ALA A 353 -6.59 8.03 -11.16
N ALA A 354 -5.31 7.77 -10.88
CA ALA A 354 -4.75 6.44 -11.09
C ALA A 354 -5.61 5.38 -10.37
N PRO A 355 -5.74 4.16 -10.94
CA PRO A 355 -6.42 3.08 -10.24
C PRO A 355 -5.77 2.85 -8.87
N ALA A 356 -6.59 2.57 -7.86
CA ALA A 356 -6.19 2.63 -6.45
C ALA A 356 -4.93 1.79 -6.14
N GLY A 357 -3.85 2.46 -5.74
CA GLY A 357 -2.55 1.89 -5.37
C GLY A 357 -2.16 2.12 -3.90
N GLU A 358 -0.87 1.97 -3.57
CA GLU A 358 -0.32 2.43 -2.29
C GLU A 358 -0.03 3.93 -2.35
N GLY A 359 -0.78 4.74 -1.58
CA GLY A 359 -0.62 6.20 -1.52
C GLY A 359 -1.85 6.97 -2.02
N PRO A 360 -1.87 8.30 -1.84
CA PRO A 360 -2.93 9.13 -2.42
C PRO A 360 -2.93 8.98 -3.95
N PRO A 361 -4.09 8.79 -4.59
CA PRO A 361 -4.17 8.68 -6.04
C PRO A 361 -3.54 9.91 -6.69
N GLN A 362 -2.48 9.69 -7.47
CA GLN A 362 -1.89 10.72 -8.32
C GLN A 362 -2.49 10.57 -9.71
N ASP A 363 -2.79 11.68 -10.38
CA ASP A 363 -3.21 11.66 -11.77
C ASP A 363 -1.99 11.36 -12.65
N PRO A 364 -1.93 10.18 -13.31
CA PRO A 364 -0.76 9.77 -14.09
C PRO A 364 -0.54 10.67 -15.31
N HIS A 365 -1.58 11.40 -15.75
CA HIS A 365 -1.51 12.34 -16.87
C HIS A 365 -0.36 13.33 -16.74
N TYR A 366 -0.18 13.93 -15.57
CA TYR A 366 0.86 14.94 -15.35
C TYR A 366 2.28 14.35 -15.30
N THR A 367 2.40 13.07 -14.92
CA THR A 367 3.67 12.35 -15.03
C THR A 367 4.02 12.11 -16.50
N TYR A 368 3.04 11.71 -17.31
CA TYR A 368 3.23 11.54 -18.76
C TYR A 368 3.54 12.85 -19.46
N LEU A 369 2.87 13.95 -19.11
CA LEU A 369 3.17 15.29 -19.64
C LEU A 369 4.61 15.72 -19.36
N ASN A 370 5.09 15.49 -18.13
CA ASN A 370 6.46 15.78 -17.77
C ASN A 370 7.46 14.95 -18.60
N LEU A 371 7.22 13.64 -18.76
CA LEU A 371 8.08 12.78 -19.59
C LEU A 371 8.01 13.17 -21.07
N TYR A 372 6.83 13.52 -21.56
CA TYR A 372 6.59 13.91 -22.95
C TYR A 372 7.31 15.22 -23.26
N SER A 373 7.24 16.18 -22.35
CA SER A 373 8.03 17.41 -22.43
C SER A 373 9.54 17.12 -22.50
N ARG A 374 10.06 16.19 -21.70
CA ARG A 374 11.48 15.81 -21.76
C ARG A 374 11.86 15.19 -23.11
N VAL A 375 11.00 14.36 -23.70
CA VAL A 375 11.20 13.80 -25.05
C VAL A 375 11.24 14.92 -26.08
N LEU A 376 10.24 15.80 -26.10
CA LEU A 376 10.16 16.94 -27.01
C LEU A 376 11.37 17.88 -26.86
N TYR A 377 11.82 18.11 -25.63
CA TYR A 377 13.00 18.90 -25.33
C TYR A 377 14.27 18.28 -25.94
N GLN A 378 14.48 16.97 -25.79
CA GLN A 378 15.61 16.27 -26.41
C GLN A 378 15.51 16.23 -27.95
N GLN A 379 14.29 16.19 -28.49
CA GLN A 379 14.02 16.35 -29.93
C GLN A 379 14.14 17.81 -30.42
N LYS A 380 14.48 18.76 -29.54
CA LYS A 380 14.60 20.21 -29.81
C LYS A 380 13.30 20.89 -30.23
N GLN A 381 12.15 20.26 -29.95
CA GLN A 381 10.81 20.82 -30.13
C GLN A 381 10.45 21.65 -28.89
N TYR A 382 11.17 22.76 -28.71
CA TYR A 382 11.11 23.53 -27.48
C TYR A 382 9.72 24.16 -27.21
N PRO A 383 9.02 24.75 -28.20
CA PRO A 383 7.68 25.31 -27.96
C PRO A 383 6.70 24.28 -27.42
N GLU A 384 6.67 23.09 -28.02
CA GLU A 384 5.82 21.97 -27.62
C GLU A 384 6.25 21.40 -26.26
N ALA A 385 7.56 21.30 -26.01
CA ALA A 385 8.08 20.87 -24.72
C ALA A 385 7.60 21.81 -23.59
N LEU A 386 7.62 23.12 -23.81
CA LEU A 386 7.14 24.10 -22.85
C LEU A 386 5.63 24.01 -22.64
N ALA A 387 4.86 23.82 -23.73
CA ALA A 387 3.42 23.62 -23.66
C ALA A 387 3.05 22.39 -22.83
N ALA A 388 3.77 21.29 -22.97
CA ALA A 388 3.58 20.07 -22.19
C ALA A 388 4.05 20.19 -20.72
N ALA A 389 5.16 20.89 -20.46
CA ALA A 389 5.72 21.02 -19.10
C ALA A 389 4.87 21.86 -18.16
N ARG A 390 4.25 22.94 -18.67
CA ARG A 390 3.50 23.92 -17.87
C ARG A 390 2.38 23.30 -17.01
N PRO A 391 1.43 22.53 -17.58
CA PRO A 391 0.37 21.90 -16.78
C PRO A 391 0.91 20.93 -15.72
N ALA A 392 1.99 20.19 -16.01
CA ALA A 392 2.63 19.32 -15.01
C ALA A 392 3.23 20.12 -13.85
N TYR A 393 3.89 21.24 -14.15
CA TYR A 393 4.44 22.15 -13.14
C TYR A 393 3.36 22.75 -12.24
N GLU A 394 2.28 23.26 -12.83
CA GLU A 394 1.16 23.86 -12.09
C GLU A 394 0.47 22.83 -11.18
N HIS A 395 0.21 21.62 -11.69
CA HIS A 395 -0.41 20.56 -10.90
C HIS A 395 0.46 20.10 -9.71
N SER A 396 1.78 20.06 -9.88
CA SER A 396 2.71 19.63 -8.84
C SER A 396 2.82 20.59 -7.63
N ASN A 397 2.16 21.75 -7.71
CA ASN A 397 2.28 22.86 -6.75
C ASN A 397 3.74 23.22 -6.44
N LYS A 398 4.63 23.08 -7.44
CA LYS A 398 6.07 23.38 -7.36
C LYS A 398 6.87 22.50 -6.39
N GLN A 399 6.28 21.41 -5.88
CA GLN A 399 6.94 20.56 -4.87
C GLN A 399 7.82 19.47 -5.50
N ASN A 400 7.64 19.18 -6.79
CA ASN A 400 8.37 18.14 -7.49
C ASN A 400 9.57 18.71 -8.27
N ALA A 401 10.78 18.43 -7.81
CA ALA A 401 12.00 18.97 -8.39
C ALA A 401 12.28 18.48 -9.82
N GLY A 402 11.87 17.25 -10.17
CA GLY A 402 12.00 16.73 -11.52
C GLY A 402 11.12 17.50 -12.51
N ILE A 403 9.88 17.77 -12.13
CA ILE A 403 8.94 18.58 -12.92
C ILE A 403 9.43 20.02 -13.02
N ASN A 404 9.89 20.62 -11.91
CA ASN A 404 10.46 21.96 -11.90
C ASN A 404 11.68 22.06 -12.84
N THR A 405 12.53 21.03 -12.86
CA THR A 405 13.69 20.95 -13.77
C THR A 405 13.26 20.95 -15.22
N THR A 406 12.33 20.07 -15.62
CA THR A 406 11.81 20.01 -16.99
C THR A 406 11.23 21.36 -17.42
N TYR A 407 10.40 21.99 -16.58
CA TYR A 407 9.77 23.27 -16.89
C TYR A 407 10.79 24.42 -17.00
N ALA A 408 11.74 24.52 -16.07
CA ALA A 408 12.77 25.55 -16.11
C ALA A 408 13.67 25.44 -17.35
N LEU A 409 14.08 24.22 -17.72
CA LEU A 409 14.86 23.98 -18.94
C LEU A 409 14.06 24.30 -20.20
N ALA A 410 12.78 23.91 -20.26
CA ALA A 410 11.91 24.24 -21.38
C ALA A 410 11.72 25.76 -21.54
N LEU A 411 11.54 26.51 -20.44
CA LEU A 411 11.50 27.98 -20.47
C LEU A 411 12.79 28.58 -21.04
N ALA A 412 13.95 28.13 -20.56
CA ALA A 412 15.25 28.61 -21.00
C ALA A 412 15.50 28.35 -22.50
N ALA A 413 15.09 27.18 -23.00
CA ALA A 413 15.23 26.85 -24.42
C ALA A 413 14.29 27.67 -25.32
N ASN A 414 13.18 28.17 -24.79
CA ASN A 414 12.25 29.09 -25.48
C ASN A 414 12.62 30.56 -25.30
N GLN A 415 13.85 30.88 -24.92
CA GLN A 415 14.32 32.26 -24.68
C GLN A 415 13.52 33.01 -23.60
N GLN A 416 12.83 32.29 -22.70
CA GLN A 416 12.09 32.90 -21.59
C GLN A 416 12.98 33.03 -20.35
N GLY A 417 14.17 33.60 -20.54
CA GLY A 417 15.23 33.64 -19.52
C GLY A 417 14.80 34.31 -18.20
N ALA A 418 14.00 35.37 -18.27
CA ALA A 418 13.49 36.07 -17.09
C ALA A 418 12.62 35.18 -16.19
N ALA A 419 11.85 34.25 -16.78
CA ALA A 419 11.03 33.29 -16.04
C ALA A 419 11.82 32.04 -15.62
N ALA A 420 12.76 31.59 -16.47
CA ALA A 420 13.56 30.38 -16.22
C ALA A 420 14.61 30.57 -15.12
N LEU A 421 15.31 31.72 -15.12
CA LEU A 421 16.44 31.98 -14.22
C LEU A 421 16.13 31.76 -12.73
N PRO A 422 15.04 32.30 -12.15
CA PRO A 422 14.73 32.07 -10.74
C PRO A 422 14.49 30.60 -10.41
N LEU A 423 13.88 29.82 -11.32
CA LEU A 423 13.63 28.40 -11.11
C LEU A 423 14.94 27.57 -11.16
N LEU A 424 15.83 27.87 -12.12
CA LEU A 424 17.16 27.23 -12.18
C LEU A 424 17.98 27.56 -10.92
N ALA A 425 17.89 28.80 -10.43
CA ALA A 425 18.56 29.23 -9.21
C ALA A 425 18.04 28.48 -7.97
N GLU A 426 16.72 28.33 -7.83
CA GLU A 426 16.10 27.57 -6.75
C GLU A 426 16.52 26.10 -6.77
N LEU A 427 16.56 25.47 -7.95
CA LEU A 427 17.05 24.10 -8.11
C LEU A 427 18.50 23.99 -7.64
N LEU A 428 19.35 24.98 -7.94
CA LEU A 428 20.74 24.99 -7.47
C LEU A 428 20.85 25.18 -5.96
N THR A 429 20.17 26.17 -5.38
CA THR A 429 20.28 26.50 -3.94
C THR A 429 19.63 25.47 -3.02
N SER A 430 18.65 24.73 -3.53
CA SER A 430 18.02 23.60 -2.84
C SER A 430 18.80 22.28 -2.98
N GLY A 431 19.91 22.28 -3.72
CA GLY A 431 20.76 21.09 -3.93
C GLY A 431 20.16 20.07 -4.90
N LYS A 432 19.19 20.47 -5.73
CA LYS A 432 18.44 19.60 -6.65
C LYS A 432 18.82 19.81 -8.13
N ALA A 433 19.79 20.68 -8.42
CA ALA A 433 20.23 20.95 -9.79
C ALA A 433 20.95 19.75 -10.43
N THR A 434 20.43 19.29 -11.56
CA THR A 434 21.07 18.30 -12.44
C THR A 434 22.23 18.93 -13.22
N PRO A 435 23.10 18.13 -13.87
CA PRO A 435 24.13 18.67 -14.77
C PRO A 435 23.56 19.63 -15.84
N GLU A 436 22.40 19.30 -16.41
CA GLU A 436 21.72 20.12 -17.42
C GLU A 436 21.28 21.47 -16.86
N VAL A 437 20.73 21.49 -15.63
CA VAL A 437 20.36 22.74 -14.93
C VAL A 437 21.58 23.62 -14.73
N LYS A 438 22.72 23.05 -14.32
CA LYS A 438 23.97 23.79 -14.12
C LYS A 438 24.46 24.38 -15.44
N SER A 439 24.46 23.60 -16.52
CA SER A 439 24.86 24.05 -17.85
C SER A 439 23.92 25.13 -18.43
N ALA A 440 22.64 25.08 -18.10
CA ALA A 440 21.66 26.07 -18.57
C ALA A 440 21.75 27.43 -17.85
N LEU A 441 22.39 27.49 -16.67
CA LEU A 441 22.32 28.66 -15.80
C LEU A 441 22.96 29.93 -16.40
N GLN A 442 24.16 29.84 -16.96
CA GLN A 442 24.85 30.99 -17.56
C GLN A 442 24.14 31.51 -18.82
N PRO A 443 23.79 30.67 -19.82
CA PRO A 443 23.02 31.14 -20.97
C PRO A 443 21.70 31.80 -20.57
N THR A 444 20.98 31.21 -19.60
CA THR A 444 19.70 31.76 -19.12
C THR A 444 19.89 33.09 -18.40
N TYR A 445 20.99 33.28 -17.66
CA TYR A 445 21.34 34.56 -17.06
C TYR A 445 21.54 35.64 -18.14
N VAL A 446 22.28 35.32 -19.20
CA VAL A 446 22.50 36.25 -20.32
C VAL A 446 21.19 36.60 -21.01
N GLN A 447 20.30 35.62 -21.24
CA GLN A 447 18.95 35.87 -21.80
C GLN A 447 18.14 36.82 -20.90
N ALA A 448 18.22 36.65 -19.57
CA ALA A 448 17.46 37.44 -18.63
C ALA A 448 18.02 38.85 -18.38
N LYS A 449 19.34 39.03 -18.50
CA LYS A 449 20.07 40.25 -18.12
C LYS A 449 20.69 41.01 -19.29
N GLY A 450 20.65 40.44 -20.49
CA GLY A 450 21.21 41.01 -21.72
C GLY A 450 22.73 40.90 -21.86
N SER A 451 23.46 40.48 -20.81
CA SER A 451 24.91 40.25 -20.88
C SER A 451 25.37 39.27 -19.80
N ALA A 452 26.62 38.78 -19.92
CA ALA A 452 27.25 37.94 -18.90
C ALA A 452 27.79 38.76 -17.70
N ALA A 453 27.68 40.09 -17.73
CA ALA A 453 28.19 40.94 -16.66
C ALA A 453 27.53 40.60 -15.31
N GLY A 454 28.35 40.39 -14.29
CA GLY A 454 27.89 40.03 -12.94
C GLY A 454 27.51 38.55 -12.75
N TYR A 455 27.66 37.70 -13.77
CA TYR A 455 27.33 36.27 -13.65
C TYR A 455 28.15 35.56 -12.57
N ASP A 456 29.46 35.82 -12.48
CA ASP A 456 30.32 35.16 -11.49
C ASP A 456 29.90 35.51 -10.05
N THR A 457 29.59 36.78 -9.81
CA THR A 457 29.06 37.25 -8.52
C THR A 457 27.72 36.59 -8.20
N TYR A 458 26.84 36.50 -9.20
CA TYR A 458 25.55 35.83 -9.05
C TYR A 458 25.70 34.34 -8.71
N LEU A 459 26.55 33.62 -9.45
CA LEU A 459 26.84 32.21 -9.22
C LEU A 459 27.45 31.97 -7.83
N ALA A 460 28.40 32.80 -7.41
CA ALA A 460 29.00 32.74 -6.08
C ALA A 460 27.94 32.91 -4.97
N GLY A 461 26.98 33.82 -5.17
CA GLY A 461 25.83 33.99 -4.28
C GLY A 461 24.97 32.74 -4.16
N LEU A 462 24.66 32.08 -5.29
CA LEU A 462 23.89 30.83 -5.28
C LEU A 462 24.66 29.68 -4.62
N GLN A 463 25.97 29.57 -4.85
CA GLN A 463 26.82 28.56 -4.21
C GLN A 463 26.89 28.77 -2.68
N SER A 464 26.98 30.02 -2.23
CA SER A 464 26.94 30.35 -0.81
C SER A 464 25.60 29.94 -0.18
N ALA A 465 24.48 30.21 -0.86
CA ALA A 465 23.15 29.80 -0.42
C ALA A 465 23.00 28.26 -0.38
N LEU A 466 23.52 27.55 -1.38
CA LEU A 466 23.57 26.08 -1.37
C LEU A 466 24.37 25.56 -0.16
N HIS A 467 25.54 26.12 0.12
CA HIS A 467 26.33 25.73 1.29
C HIS A 467 25.57 25.98 2.60
N ALA A 468 24.81 27.08 2.70
CA ALA A 468 23.96 27.35 3.85
C ALA A 468 22.84 26.30 3.99
N THR A 469 22.17 25.94 2.90
CA THR A 469 21.15 24.86 2.87
C THR A 469 21.74 23.53 3.34
N ILE A 470 22.93 23.16 2.84
CA ILE A 470 23.61 21.92 3.25
C ILE A 470 23.93 21.95 4.74
N ARG A 471 24.51 23.05 5.26
CA ARG A 471 24.81 23.19 6.70
C ARG A 471 23.56 23.08 7.57
N ALA A 472 22.47 23.73 7.17
CA ALA A 472 21.20 23.65 7.90
C ALA A 472 20.60 22.24 7.88
N GLY A 473 20.73 21.52 6.76
CA GLY A 473 20.33 20.12 6.65
C GLY A 473 21.15 19.20 7.57
N LEU A 474 22.48 19.36 7.57
CA LEU A 474 23.38 18.59 8.43
C LEU A 474 23.11 18.86 9.92
N ALA A 475 22.92 20.12 10.32
CA ALA A 475 22.62 20.49 11.70
C ALA A 475 21.35 19.79 12.24
N LYS A 476 20.32 19.59 11.40
CA LYS A 476 19.11 18.83 11.77
C LYS A 476 19.36 17.33 11.95
N GLN A 477 20.39 16.79 11.30
CA GLN A 477 20.79 15.38 11.40
C GLN A 477 21.81 15.13 12.50
N MET A 478 22.41 16.19 13.07
CA MET A 478 23.31 16.06 14.21
C MET A 478 22.52 15.53 15.40
N VAL A 479 22.91 14.34 15.86
CA VAL A 479 22.36 13.72 17.05
C VAL A 479 23.25 14.09 18.22
N ASP A 480 22.74 14.96 19.09
CA ASP A 480 23.37 15.25 20.38
C ASP A 480 22.97 14.17 21.38
N LYS A 481 23.59 12.98 21.23
CA LYS A 481 23.50 11.91 22.22
C LYS A 481 24.87 11.74 22.85
N PRO A 482 24.93 11.56 24.19
CA PRO A 482 26.19 11.22 24.84
C PRO A 482 26.76 9.96 24.20
N ALA A 483 27.96 10.10 23.62
CA ALA A 483 28.66 8.95 23.06
C ALA A 483 28.81 7.86 24.14
N PRO A 484 28.49 6.59 23.84
CA PRO A 484 28.63 5.50 24.80
C PRO A 484 30.05 5.48 25.34
N ASP A 485 30.19 5.37 26.66
CA ASP A 485 31.52 5.23 27.25
C ASP A 485 32.12 3.90 26.77
N PHE A 486 33.40 3.92 26.41
CA PHE A 486 34.13 2.72 26.03
C PHE A 486 35.33 2.54 26.94
N THR A 487 35.87 1.34 27.01
CA THR A 487 37.18 1.08 27.58
C THR A 487 37.90 0.08 26.70
N LEU A 488 38.98 0.52 26.06
CA LEU A 488 39.79 -0.28 25.15
C LEU A 488 41.24 -0.28 25.63
N ALA A 489 41.99 -1.34 25.34
CA ALA A 489 43.43 -1.34 25.55
C ALA A 489 44.12 -0.68 24.35
N ASP A 490 45.05 0.23 24.60
CA ASP A 490 45.93 0.77 23.57
C ASP A 490 47.00 -0.25 23.14
N ALA A 491 47.86 0.14 22.19
CA ALA A 491 48.92 -0.72 21.66
C ALA A 491 49.95 -1.18 22.72
N SER A 492 49.97 -0.54 23.89
CA SER A 492 50.82 -0.90 25.03
C SER A 492 50.08 -1.71 26.12
N GLY A 493 48.79 -2.03 25.89
CA GLY A 493 47.95 -2.74 26.85
C GLY A 493 47.30 -1.86 27.92
N LYS A 494 47.47 -0.54 27.85
CA LYS A 494 46.89 0.40 28.82
C LYS A 494 45.43 0.67 28.49
N LYS A 495 44.55 0.60 29.50
CA LYS A 495 43.12 0.90 29.34
C LYS A 495 42.93 2.41 29.09
N VAL A 496 42.25 2.74 28.00
CA VAL A 496 41.81 4.08 27.62
C VAL A 496 40.29 4.08 27.56
N SER A 497 39.65 5.00 28.28
CA SER A 497 38.20 5.21 28.23
C SER A 497 37.82 6.50 27.54
N LEU A 498 36.59 6.59 27.01
CA LEU A 498 36.11 7.83 26.41
C LEU A 498 36.08 8.96 27.45
N SER A 499 35.73 8.64 28.69
CA SER A 499 35.79 9.55 29.84
C SER A 499 37.20 10.11 30.12
N SER A 500 38.27 9.38 29.78
CA SER A 500 39.66 9.85 29.95
C SER A 500 40.18 10.76 28.83
N LEU A 501 39.42 10.90 27.73
CA LEU A 501 39.77 11.67 26.53
C LEU A 501 38.96 12.97 26.37
N ARG A 502 38.07 13.26 27.32
CA ARG A 502 37.23 14.48 27.34
C ARG A 502 37.86 15.60 28.13
#